data_AF-A0A9X1L7R7-F1
#
_entry.id   AF-A0A9X1L7R7-F1
#
_cell.length_a   1.000
_cell.length_b   1.000
_cell.length_c   1.000
_cell.angle_alpha   90.00
_cell.angle_beta   90.00
_cell.angle_gamma   90.00
#
_symmetry.space_group_name_H-M   'P 1'
#
loop_
_entity.id
_entity.type
_entity.pdbx_description
1 polymer ?
#
loop_
_entity_poly.entity_id
_entity_poly.type
_entity_poly.pdbx_seq_one_letter_code
_entity_poly.pdbx_strand_id
1 'polypeptide(L)'
;MPAQTADARPEDGPIPAEPAPAPPAPVDLSVRPPPAPPPAAPVAAARPFALPPGMEALPEGAWRLRFSPGAEAPPRTAEPALAELGRRLAAGPEGRVVLLAQASGPADISAARRLSLARGVAVKEALVAGGLPATRIDIRPLGRTGDATDAVDVQPPGLRRAAP
;
A
#
# COMPACT_ATOMS: atom_id res chain seq x y z
N MET A 1 -49.92 -26.93 44.58
CA MET A 1 -49.53 -26.80 43.16
C MET A 1 -50.78 -26.93 42.29
N PRO A 2 -51.34 -25.81 41.80
CA PRO A 2 -52.08 -25.85 40.54
C PRO A 2 -51.56 -24.80 39.55
N ALA A 3 -51.88 -25.07 38.28
CA ALA A 3 -51.35 -24.49 37.06
C ALA A 3 -51.54 -22.96 36.93
N GLN A 4 -50.50 -22.29 36.46
CA GLN A 4 -50.55 -20.89 36.03
C GLN A 4 -50.68 -20.84 34.51
N THR A 5 -51.93 -20.65 34.10
CA THR A 5 -52.40 -19.69 33.08
C THR A 5 -51.50 -19.45 31.87
N ALA A 6 -51.90 -20.04 30.75
CA ALA A 6 -51.63 -19.52 29.41
C ALA A 6 -52.55 -18.32 29.14
N ASP A 7 -52.01 -17.18 28.71
CA ASP A 7 -52.74 -16.17 27.94
C ASP A 7 -51.79 -15.30 27.10
N ALA A 8 -52.31 -14.84 25.96
CA ALA A 8 -51.81 -13.80 25.03
C ALA A 8 -50.76 -14.17 23.96
N ARG A 9 -51.26 -14.59 22.78
CA ARG A 9 -50.62 -14.39 21.45
C ARG A 9 -50.75 -12.91 21.04
N PRO A 10 -49.88 -12.41 20.15
CA PRO A 10 -50.41 -12.04 18.83
C PRO A 10 -49.53 -12.48 17.63
N GLU A 11 -50.21 -12.96 16.58
CA GLU A 11 -49.89 -12.74 15.16
C GLU A 11 -48.52 -13.23 14.63
N ASP A 12 -48.41 -14.53 14.39
CA ASP A 12 -47.51 -15.07 13.36
C ASP A 12 -48.14 -14.77 11.99
N GLY A 13 -48.02 -13.52 11.56
CA GLY A 13 -48.37 -13.11 10.19
C GLY A 13 -47.35 -13.73 9.23
N PRO A 14 -47.77 -14.27 8.06
CA PRO A 14 -46.81 -14.83 7.12
C PRO A 14 -45.83 -13.72 6.70
N ILE A 15 -44.56 -13.91 7.02
CA ILE A 15 -43.45 -13.10 6.53
C ILE A 15 -43.62 -13.00 5.00
N PRO A 16 -43.72 -11.80 4.42
CA PRO A 16 -43.70 -11.65 2.97
C PRO A 16 -42.46 -12.36 2.44
N ALA A 17 -42.64 -13.36 1.57
CA ALA A 17 -41.53 -14.07 0.97
C ALA A 17 -40.72 -13.05 0.17
N GLU A 18 -39.48 -12.80 0.61
CA GLU A 18 -38.54 -12.00 -0.15
C GLU A 18 -38.39 -12.63 -1.54
N PRO A 19 -38.60 -11.89 -2.65
CA PRO A 19 -38.43 -12.44 -3.97
C PRO A 19 -37.02 -13.01 -4.09
N ALA A 20 -36.90 -14.32 -4.26
CA ALA A 20 -35.61 -14.94 -4.51
C ALA A 20 -34.98 -14.21 -5.70
N PRO A 21 -33.77 -13.62 -5.56
CA PRO A 21 -33.12 -12.97 -6.68
C PRO A 21 -32.97 -14.01 -7.78
N ALA A 22 -33.58 -13.72 -8.94
CA ALA A 22 -33.48 -14.59 -10.09
C ALA A 22 -32.00 -14.87 -10.39
N PRO A 23 -31.62 -16.13 -10.68
CA PRO A 23 -30.25 -16.43 -11.02
C PRO A 23 -29.80 -15.54 -12.19
N PRO A 24 -28.58 -14.98 -12.15
CA PRO A 24 -28.07 -14.17 -13.25
C PRO A 24 -28.11 -15.01 -14.53
N ALA A 25 -28.51 -14.38 -15.64
CA ALA A 25 -28.53 -15.02 -16.94
C ALA A 25 -27.14 -15.63 -17.26
N PRO A 26 -27.09 -16.81 -17.91
CA PRO A 26 -25.83 -17.44 -18.29
C PRO A 26 -25.04 -16.47 -19.17
N VAL A 27 -23.75 -16.36 -18.88
CA VAL A 27 -22.82 -15.54 -19.66
C VAL A 27 -22.75 -16.06 -21.09
N ASP A 28 -23.02 -15.19 -22.06
CA ASP A 28 -22.89 -15.53 -23.47
C ASP A 28 -21.40 -15.54 -23.84
N LEU A 29 -20.84 -16.75 -23.99
CA LEU A 29 -19.43 -16.96 -24.35
C LEU A 29 -19.13 -16.59 -25.83
N SER A 30 -20.16 -16.24 -26.61
CA SER A 30 -20.04 -15.78 -28.00
C SER A 30 -19.76 -14.28 -28.08
N VAL A 31 -19.97 -13.54 -26.98
CA VAL A 31 -19.54 -12.14 -26.88
C VAL A 31 -18.02 -12.12 -26.74
N ARG A 32 -17.35 -11.86 -27.86
CA ARG A 32 -15.93 -11.54 -27.87
C ARG A 32 -15.74 -10.28 -27.01
N PRO A 33 -14.92 -10.32 -25.94
CA PRO A 33 -14.61 -9.11 -25.19
C PRO A 33 -14.11 -8.04 -26.18
N PRO A 34 -14.53 -6.77 -26.04
CA PRO A 34 -13.91 -5.70 -26.81
C PRO A 34 -12.39 -5.77 -26.60
N PRO A 35 -11.59 -5.47 -27.63
CA PRO A 35 -10.14 -5.47 -27.49
C PRO A 35 -9.78 -4.58 -26.30
N ALA A 36 -8.93 -5.12 -25.42
CA ALA A 36 -8.45 -4.38 -24.26
C ALA A 36 -7.93 -3.01 -24.73
N PRO A 37 -8.30 -1.91 -24.05
CA PRO A 37 -7.70 -0.62 -24.36
C PRO A 37 -6.17 -0.77 -24.30
N PRO A 38 -5.44 -0.10 -25.20
CA PRO A 38 -3.98 -0.12 -25.14
C PRO A 38 -3.53 0.27 -23.72
N PRO A 39 -2.40 -0.28 -23.23
CA PRO A 39 -1.86 0.13 -21.94
C PRO A 39 -1.82 1.65 -21.91
N ALA A 40 -2.50 2.24 -20.91
CA ALA A 40 -2.49 3.68 -20.73
C ALA A 40 -1.02 4.13 -20.77
N ALA A 41 -0.72 5.06 -21.69
CA ALA A 41 0.60 5.68 -21.76
C ALA A 41 1.04 6.07 -20.34
N PRO A 42 2.33 5.90 -19.98
CA PRO A 42 2.81 6.20 -18.63
C PRO A 42 2.28 7.57 -18.24
N VAL A 43 1.44 7.59 -17.20
CA VAL A 43 0.84 8.82 -16.68
C VAL A 43 1.99 9.79 -16.48
N ALA A 44 1.94 10.89 -17.23
CA ALA A 44 2.99 11.89 -17.32
C ALA A 44 3.63 12.10 -15.95
N ALA A 45 4.95 11.91 -15.91
CA ALA A 45 5.79 12.07 -14.73
C ALA A 45 5.20 13.13 -13.79
N ALA A 46 4.72 12.67 -12.63
CA ALA A 46 4.22 13.54 -11.58
C ALA A 46 5.18 14.72 -11.45
N ARG A 47 4.67 15.95 -11.61
CA ARG A 47 5.44 17.21 -11.66
C ARG A 47 6.73 17.10 -10.85
N PRO A 48 7.91 17.44 -11.38
CA PRO A 48 9.17 17.24 -10.66
C PRO A 48 9.08 17.96 -9.32
N PHE A 49 8.92 17.16 -8.28
CA PHE A 49 9.18 17.59 -6.92
C PHE A 49 10.70 17.70 -6.83
N ALA A 50 11.22 18.78 -6.26
CA ALA A 50 12.64 18.96 -6.09
C ALA A 50 13.18 17.90 -5.12
N LEU A 51 13.78 16.85 -5.65
CA LEU A 51 14.29 15.74 -4.86
C LEU A 51 15.46 16.23 -3.98
N PRO A 52 15.38 16.05 -2.66
CA PRO A 52 16.49 16.37 -1.76
C PRO A 52 17.66 15.41 -2.03
N PRO A 53 18.88 15.77 -1.60
CA PRO A 53 20.03 14.88 -1.69
C PRO A 53 19.74 13.55 -0.98
N GLY A 54 20.01 12.45 -1.68
CA GLY A 54 19.72 11.09 -1.21
C GLY A 54 18.36 10.56 -1.66
N MET A 55 17.50 11.36 -2.29
CA MET A 55 16.26 10.88 -2.90
C MET A 55 16.37 10.85 -4.43
N GLU A 56 15.89 9.79 -5.05
CA GLU A 56 15.97 9.56 -6.49
C GLU A 56 14.60 9.09 -6.99
N ALA A 57 14.13 9.62 -8.11
CA ALA A 57 12.95 9.09 -8.78
C ALA A 57 13.35 7.87 -9.60
N LEU A 58 12.68 6.74 -9.35
CA LEU A 58 12.82 5.52 -10.11
C LEU A 58 11.81 5.50 -11.28
N PRO A 59 12.02 4.62 -12.27
CA PRO A 59 11.04 4.40 -13.32
C PRO A 59 9.66 4.05 -12.74
N GLU A 60 8.62 4.26 -13.55
CA GLU A 60 7.24 3.88 -13.21
C GLU A 60 6.66 4.65 -12.00
N GLY A 61 7.28 5.77 -11.63
CA GLY A 61 6.82 6.61 -10.53
C GLY A 61 7.15 6.04 -9.15
N ALA A 62 8.11 5.13 -9.02
CA ALA A 62 8.68 4.79 -7.72
C ALA A 62 9.70 5.84 -7.27
N TRP A 63 10.03 5.85 -5.98
CA TRP A 63 11.06 6.72 -5.41
C TRP A 63 12.01 5.92 -4.54
N ARG A 64 13.29 6.23 -4.60
CA ARG A 64 14.33 5.64 -3.76
C ARG A 64 14.85 6.68 -2.79
N LEU A 65 14.89 6.34 -1.51
CA LEU A 65 15.56 7.13 -0.48
C LEU A 65 16.79 6.38 0.01
N ARG A 66 17.97 6.97 -0.13
CA ARG A 66 19.25 6.45 0.36
C ARG A 66 19.46 6.87 1.81
N PHE A 67 20.00 5.94 2.59
CA PHE A 67 20.35 6.12 3.99
C PHE A 67 21.86 6.08 4.15
N SER A 68 22.37 6.78 5.16
CA SER A 68 23.74 6.57 5.60
C SER A 68 23.91 5.15 6.14
N PRO A 69 25.11 4.54 6.01
CA PRO A 69 25.39 3.22 6.57
C PRO A 69 25.07 3.17 8.06
N GLY A 70 24.27 2.18 8.48
CA GLY A 70 23.85 2.01 9.88
C GLY A 70 22.80 3.00 10.39
N ALA A 71 22.45 4.05 9.63
CA ALA A 71 21.40 4.99 10.05
C ALA A 71 20.01 4.36 9.94
N GLU A 72 19.19 4.53 10.97
CA GLU A 72 17.79 4.06 10.99
C GLU A 72 16.80 5.12 10.51
N ALA A 73 17.13 6.39 10.71
CA ALA A 73 16.27 7.51 10.37
C ALA A 73 16.60 8.08 8.98
N PRO A 74 15.60 8.58 8.24
CA PRO A 74 15.83 9.30 7.00
C PRO A 74 16.62 10.59 7.28
N PRO A 75 17.39 11.09 6.30
CA PRO A 75 18.09 12.35 6.48
C PRO A 75 17.08 13.48 6.70
N ARG A 76 17.35 14.38 7.66
CA ARG A 76 16.50 15.55 7.98
C ARG A 76 16.15 16.38 6.74
N THR A 77 17.08 16.51 5.81
CA THR A 77 16.89 17.22 4.53
C THR A 77 15.82 16.59 3.65
N ALA A 78 15.47 15.32 3.86
CA ALA A 78 14.43 14.61 3.12
C ALA A 78 13.06 14.56 3.82
N GLU A 79 12.95 15.01 5.07
CA GLU A 79 11.64 15.10 5.75
C GLU A 79 10.59 15.94 4.99
N PRO A 80 10.87 17.17 4.51
CA PRO A 80 9.87 17.95 3.77
C PRO A 80 9.47 17.29 2.46
N ALA A 81 10.41 16.57 1.83
CA ALA A 81 10.19 15.82 0.61
C ALA A 81 9.24 14.63 0.81
N LEU A 82 9.45 13.89 1.91
CA LEU A 82 8.61 12.77 2.30
C LEU A 82 7.22 13.25 2.68
N ALA A 83 7.09 14.38 3.37
CA ALA A 83 5.79 14.95 3.68
C ALA A 83 5.03 15.38 2.40
N GLU A 84 5.71 16.03 1.45
CA GLU A 84 5.14 16.38 0.14
C GLU A 84 4.73 15.13 -0.65
N LEU A 85 5.57 14.10 -0.65
CA LEU A 85 5.29 12.82 -1.30
C LEU A 85 4.06 12.14 -0.67
N GLY A 86 3.98 12.14 0.66
CA GLY A 86 2.81 11.67 1.41
C GLY A 86 1.52 12.38 0.98
N ARG A 87 1.54 13.71 0.89
CA ARG A 87 0.39 14.50 0.41
C ARG A 87 -0.01 14.12 -1.02
N ARG A 88 0.96 13.97 -1.92
CA ARG A 88 0.70 13.59 -3.32
C ARG A 88 0.12 12.18 -3.45
N LEU A 89 0.63 11.23 -2.68
CA LEU A 89 0.12 9.86 -2.65
C LEU A 89 -1.28 9.78 -2.03
N ALA A 90 -1.57 10.64 -1.04
CA ALA A 90 -2.90 10.77 -0.46
C ALA A 90 -3.92 11.34 -1.44
N ALA A 91 -3.53 12.36 -2.23
CA ALA A 91 -4.36 12.96 -3.27
C ALA A 91 -4.43 12.16 -4.58
N GLY A 92 -3.54 11.18 -4.74
CA GLY A 92 -3.45 10.32 -5.92
C GLY A 92 -4.45 9.16 -5.91
N PRO A 93 -4.34 8.23 -6.87
CA PRO A 93 -5.24 7.09 -7.00
C PRO A 93 -5.29 6.27 -5.71
N GLU A 94 -6.48 5.74 -5.38
CA GLU A 94 -6.66 4.86 -4.24
C GLU A 94 -5.90 3.54 -4.43
N GLY A 95 -5.27 3.05 -3.35
CA GLY A 95 -4.46 1.83 -3.38
C GLY A 95 -3.33 1.83 -2.35
N ARG A 96 -2.63 0.70 -2.23
CA ARG A 96 -1.57 0.52 -1.23
C ARG A 96 -0.20 0.93 -1.78
N VAL A 97 0.50 1.75 -1.01
CA VAL A 97 1.89 2.14 -1.21
C VAL A 97 2.76 1.10 -0.50
N VAL A 98 3.79 0.61 -1.17
CA VAL A 98 4.70 -0.40 -0.61
C VAL A 98 6.06 0.23 -0.36
N LEU A 99 6.57 0.09 0.86
CA LEU A 99 7.91 0.51 1.27
C LEU A 99 8.84 -0.70 1.29
N LEU A 100 9.73 -0.80 0.31
CA LEU A 100 10.74 -1.85 0.23
C LEU A 100 12.02 -1.35 0.92
N ALA A 101 12.27 -1.80 2.15
CA ALA A 101 13.43 -1.34 2.91
C ALA A 101 14.59 -2.34 2.82
N GLN A 102 15.76 -1.83 2.45
CA GLN A 102 17.01 -2.56 2.27
C GLN A 102 18.07 -2.02 3.23
N ALA A 103 18.93 -2.91 3.72
CA ALA A 103 20.09 -2.51 4.50
C ALA A 103 21.32 -3.30 4.09
N SER A 104 22.41 -2.59 3.82
CA SER A 104 23.75 -3.16 3.60
C SER A 104 24.38 -3.72 4.88
N GLY A 105 23.70 -3.51 6.03
CA GLY A 105 24.15 -3.71 7.41
C GLY A 105 24.77 -5.07 7.72
N PRO A 106 25.06 -5.36 9.01
CA PRO A 106 25.98 -6.42 9.41
C PRO A 106 25.66 -7.79 8.78
N ALA A 107 26.67 -8.66 8.69
CA ALA A 107 26.53 -9.97 8.06
C ALA A 107 25.41 -10.84 8.68
N ASP A 108 25.04 -10.55 9.93
CA ASP A 108 23.91 -11.17 10.59
C ASP A 108 22.57 -10.76 9.95
N ILE A 109 21.88 -11.76 9.40
CA ILE A 109 20.60 -11.60 8.70
C ILE A 109 19.53 -10.97 9.61
N SER A 110 19.52 -11.33 10.90
CA SER A 110 18.52 -10.85 11.84
C SER A 110 18.71 -9.35 12.14
N ALA A 111 19.96 -8.93 12.35
CA ALA A 111 20.31 -7.53 12.55
C ALA A 111 20.02 -6.69 11.29
N ALA A 112 20.38 -7.17 10.10
CA ALA A 112 20.08 -6.48 8.85
C ALA A 112 18.57 -6.30 8.65
N ARG A 113 17.76 -7.32 8.97
CA ARG A 113 16.30 -7.25 8.85
C ARG A 113 15.67 -6.27 9.84
N ARG A 114 16.15 -6.21 11.09
CA ARG A 114 15.71 -5.20 12.07
C ARG A 114 16.02 -3.79 11.60
N LEU A 115 17.24 -3.57 11.09
CA LEU A 115 17.66 -2.26 10.55
C LEU A 115 16.79 -1.83 9.36
N SER A 116 16.52 -2.74 8.41
CA SER A 116 15.61 -2.45 7.30
C SER A 116 14.21 -2.12 7.80
N LEU A 117 13.69 -2.84 8.79
CA LEU A 117 12.37 -2.54 9.35
C LEU A 117 12.33 -1.16 10.02
N ALA A 118 13.33 -0.82 10.84
CA ALA A 118 13.41 0.48 11.49
C ALA A 118 13.37 1.64 10.47
N ARG A 119 14.11 1.52 9.37
CA ARG A 119 14.07 2.48 8.25
C ARG A 119 12.71 2.57 7.59
N GLY A 120 12.09 1.43 7.31
CA GLY A 120 10.75 1.38 6.72
C GLY A 120 9.70 2.06 7.62
N VAL A 121 9.81 1.87 8.94
CA VAL A 121 8.94 2.54 9.92
C VAL A 121 9.20 4.05 9.92
N ALA A 122 10.46 4.49 9.97
CA ALA A 122 10.78 5.91 9.97
C ALA A 122 10.28 6.65 8.71
N VAL A 123 10.37 6.00 7.54
CA VAL A 123 9.80 6.54 6.29
C VAL A 123 8.27 6.54 6.33
N LYS A 124 7.64 5.49 6.87
CA LYS A 124 6.19 5.45 7.04
C LYS A 124 5.70 6.63 7.89
N GLU A 125 6.33 6.89 9.04
CA GLU A 125 5.99 8.02 9.90
C GLU A 125 6.10 9.36 9.14
N ALA A 126 7.15 9.55 8.34
CA ALA A 126 7.32 10.77 7.53
C ALA A 126 6.24 10.93 6.45
N LEU A 127 5.81 9.84 5.80
CA LEU A 127 4.72 9.86 4.82
C LEU A 127 3.35 10.12 5.49
N VAL A 128 3.14 9.55 6.68
CA VAL A 128 1.94 9.77 7.50
C VAL A 128 1.86 11.20 7.98
N ALA A 129 2.98 11.82 8.36
CA ALA A 129 3.04 13.26 8.66
C ALA A 129 2.64 14.13 7.45
N GLY A 130 2.85 13.62 6.23
CA GLY A 130 2.32 14.18 4.98
C GLY A 130 0.84 13.92 4.73
N GLY A 131 0.11 13.24 5.62
CA GLY A 131 -1.32 12.97 5.47
C GLY A 131 -1.66 11.70 4.70
N LEU A 132 -0.68 10.85 4.35
CA LEU A 132 -0.96 9.52 3.79
C LEU A 132 -1.49 8.59 4.89
N PRO A 133 -2.68 7.96 4.74
CA PRO A 133 -3.19 7.06 5.77
C PRO A 133 -2.25 5.88 6.00
N ALA A 134 -1.91 5.62 7.26
CA ALA A 134 -1.00 4.52 7.63
C ALA A 134 -1.49 3.13 7.18
N THR A 135 -2.81 2.97 6.98
CA THR A 135 -3.46 1.75 6.45
C THR A 135 -3.20 1.52 4.97
N ARG A 136 -2.87 2.57 4.22
CA ARG A 136 -2.47 2.49 2.81
C ARG A 136 -0.99 2.17 2.64
N ILE A 137 -0.21 2.03 3.71
CA ILE A 137 1.24 1.86 3.65
C ILE A 137 1.64 0.46 4.18
N ASP A 138 2.14 -0.37 3.28
CA ASP A 138 2.71 -1.69 3.60
C ASP A 138 4.24 -1.61 3.65
N ILE A 139 4.84 -2.06 4.75
CA ILE A 139 6.30 -2.12 4.88
C ILE A 139 6.77 -3.54 4.56
N ARG A 140 7.77 -3.66 3.68
CA ARG A 140 8.45 -4.90 3.34
C ARG A 140 9.95 -4.76 3.64
N PRO A 141 10.40 -5.25 4.81
CA PRO A 141 11.83 -5.27 5.12
C PRO A 141 12.50 -6.43 4.37
N LEU A 142 13.31 -6.08 3.38
CA LEU A 142 14.08 -7.03 2.58
C LEU A 142 15.37 -7.49 3.28
N GLY A 143 15.88 -6.69 4.23
CA GLY A 143 17.15 -7.00 4.90
C GLY A 143 18.34 -6.78 3.97
N ARG A 144 19.36 -7.63 4.12
CA ARG A 144 20.52 -7.64 3.24
C ARG A 144 20.16 -8.27 1.90
N THR A 145 20.32 -7.51 0.84
CA THR A 145 20.13 -7.93 -0.55
C THR A 145 21.48 -8.01 -1.25
N GLY A 146 21.56 -8.71 -2.41
CA GLY A 146 22.82 -8.90 -3.14
C GLY A 146 23.53 -7.60 -3.52
N ASP A 147 22.76 -6.54 -3.78
CA ASP A 147 23.25 -5.18 -4.06
C ASP A 147 23.81 -4.43 -2.83
N ALA A 148 23.67 -4.98 -1.62
CA ALA A 148 24.13 -4.39 -0.35
C ALA A 148 23.90 -2.87 -0.28
N THR A 149 22.66 -2.45 -0.52
CA THR A 149 22.29 -1.02 -0.57
C THR A 149 21.52 -0.61 0.70
N ASP A 150 21.85 0.57 1.22
CA ASP A 150 21.12 1.25 2.29
C ASP A 150 20.04 2.15 1.69
N ALA A 151 18.89 1.59 1.33
CA ALA A 151 17.83 2.35 0.69
C ALA A 151 16.42 1.87 1.07
N VAL A 152 15.45 2.78 0.96
CA VAL A 152 14.02 2.46 1.02
C VAL A 152 13.38 2.91 -0.29
N ASP A 153 12.76 1.96 -0.98
CA ASP A 153 12.01 2.26 -2.20
C ASP A 153 10.51 2.40 -1.88
N VAL A 154 9.93 3.55 -2.23
CA VAL A 154 8.51 3.86 -2.14
C VAL A 154 7.86 3.52 -3.48
N GLN A 155 6.99 2.52 -3.49
CA GLN A 155 6.24 2.12 -4.69
C GLN A 155 4.82 2.68 -4.65
N PRO A 156 4.37 3.37 -5.71
CA PRO A 156 2.99 3.84 -5.81
C PRO A 156 2.02 2.66 -5.93
N PRO A 157 0.72 2.90 -5.66
CA PRO A 157 -0.30 1.87 -5.82
C PRO A 157 -0.34 1.33 -7.25
N GLY A 158 -0.50 0.00 -7.38
CA GLY A 158 -0.54 -0.71 -8.66
C GLY A 158 0.83 -1.16 -9.18
N LEU A 159 1.92 -0.58 -8.68
CA LEU A 159 3.27 -1.00 -9.05
C LEU A 159 3.69 -2.23 -8.22
N ARG A 160 3.65 -3.41 -8.83
CA ARG A 160 4.34 -4.59 -8.26
C ARG A 160 5.76 -4.63 -8.81
N ARG A 161 6.77 -4.45 -7.95
CA ARG A 161 8.14 -4.80 -8.36
C ARG A 161 8.15 -6.26 -8.77
N ALA A 162 8.61 -6.57 -9.98
CA ALA A 162 9.02 -7.93 -10.30
C ALA A 162 10.12 -8.31 -9.30
N ALA A 163 9.98 -9.48 -8.66
CA ALA A 163 11.03 -10.00 -7.80
C ALA A 163 12.32 -10.18 -8.65
N PRO A 164 13.49 -9.73 -8.16
CA PRO A 164 14.76 -10.05 -8.80
C PRO A 164 15.07 -11.54 -8.69
#